data_AF-A0A818FPD7-F1
#
_entry.id   AF-A0A818FPD7-F1
#
_cell.length_a   1.000
_cell.length_b   1.000
_cell.length_c   1.000
_cell.angle_alpha   90.00
_cell.angle_beta   90.00
_cell.angle_gamma   90.00
#
_symmetry.space_group_name_H-M   'P 1'
#
loop_
_entity.id
_entity.type
_entity.pdbx_description
1 polymer ?
#
loop_
_entity_poly.entity_id
_entity_poly.type
_entity_poly.pdbx_seq_one_letter_code
_entity_poly.pdbx_strand_id
1 'polypeptide(L)'
;MNDRSIDRDLSLTFPSIISLKLDVRDAPFIFTRLLRCMPNLQHLTINSLDTYFGNLKNILAGRVDDLDIHVHNFYRGKPSIYMNGSKWEEIIVKHLPQLKTFQLKMKIQYWSRNNKEDDIDKLITSFGNHFWIRERQWFVRCDWNPEPTSSYICLYTLPYAFDHFDTHTALIRSKSTSPKENDYWLYDHVRNLHYDYSLTNNSALSRACFSKIHYLSIELPSSGNIWPTLSTFIHLN
;
A
#
# COMPACT_ATOMS: atom_id res chain seq x y z
N MET A 1 -12.86 -3.31 -35.21
CA MET A 1 -11.84 -4.07 -35.96
C MET A 1 -11.33 -5.17 -35.05
N ASN A 2 -11.62 -6.43 -35.40
CA ASN A 2 -11.33 -7.61 -34.59
C ASN A 2 -9.88 -8.03 -34.81
N ASP A 3 -9.00 -7.70 -33.86
CA ASP A 3 -7.64 -8.25 -33.82
C ASP A 3 -7.70 -9.66 -33.22
N ARG A 4 -8.06 -10.64 -34.06
CA ARG A 4 -8.10 -12.08 -33.72
C ARG A 4 -6.80 -12.81 -34.08
N SER A 5 -5.70 -12.09 -34.32
CA SER A 5 -4.47 -12.69 -34.87
C SER A 5 -3.40 -13.09 -33.83
N ILE A 6 -3.54 -12.68 -32.57
CA ILE A 6 -2.51 -12.83 -31.51
C ILE A 6 -2.82 -13.99 -30.54
N ASP A 7 -3.39 -15.09 -31.05
CA ASP A 7 -3.65 -16.31 -30.26
C ASP A 7 -2.80 -17.51 -30.71
N ARG A 8 -1.74 -17.27 -31.50
CA ARG A 8 -0.79 -18.32 -31.90
C ARG A 8 0.30 -18.49 -30.83
N ASP A 9 0.39 -19.71 -30.31
CA ASP A 9 1.44 -20.30 -29.48
C ASP A 9 1.86 -19.57 -28.20
N LEU A 10 1.16 -19.89 -27.10
CA LEU A 10 1.68 -19.72 -25.74
C LEU A 10 1.77 -21.07 -25.03
N SER A 11 2.55 -21.99 -25.59
CA SER A 11 3.07 -23.17 -24.86
C SER A 11 4.24 -22.81 -23.93
N LEU A 12 4.67 -21.54 -23.93
CA LEU A 12 5.76 -21.05 -23.10
C LEU A 12 5.35 -21.08 -21.61
N THR A 13 6.10 -21.86 -20.84
CA THR A 13 6.03 -21.88 -19.39
C THR A 13 7.40 -21.52 -18.82
N PHE A 14 7.41 -20.81 -17.70
CA PHE A 14 8.57 -20.33 -16.97
C PHE A 14 8.52 -20.85 -15.53
N PRO A 15 8.64 -22.17 -15.30
CA PRO A 15 8.48 -22.78 -13.98
C PRO A 15 9.60 -22.38 -13.00
N SER A 16 10.72 -21.82 -13.47
CA SER A 16 11.81 -21.36 -12.61
C SER A 16 11.55 -20.00 -11.95
N ILE A 17 10.55 -19.25 -12.40
CA ILE A 17 10.24 -17.92 -11.85
C ILE A 17 9.37 -18.07 -10.62
N ILE A 18 9.94 -17.76 -9.45
CA ILE A 18 9.27 -17.79 -8.15
C ILE A 18 8.87 -16.39 -7.64
N SER A 19 9.44 -15.33 -8.23
CA SER A 19 9.16 -13.94 -7.85
C SER A 19 9.03 -13.05 -9.08
N LEU A 20 8.02 -12.19 -9.09
CA LEU A 20 7.74 -11.25 -10.17
C LEU A 20 7.40 -9.88 -9.61
N LYS A 21 8.04 -8.84 -10.15
CA LYS A 21 7.74 -7.44 -9.87
C LYS A 21 7.20 -6.78 -11.14
N LEU A 22 6.01 -6.22 -11.06
CA LEU A 22 5.32 -5.55 -12.16
C LEU A 22 5.18 -4.06 -11.85
N ASP A 23 5.60 -3.19 -12.77
CA ASP A 23 5.23 -1.77 -12.80
C ASP A 23 4.13 -1.61 -13.87
N VAL A 24 2.89 -1.48 -13.39
CA VAL A 24 1.68 -1.44 -14.22
C VAL A 24 1.27 0.00 -14.44
N ARG A 25 1.53 0.49 -15.65
CA ARG A 25 1.06 1.80 -16.12
C ARG A 25 -0.17 1.67 -17.03
N ASP A 26 -0.12 0.90 -18.14
CA ASP A 26 -1.20 0.97 -19.17
C ASP A 26 -1.56 -0.33 -19.95
N ALA A 27 -1.34 -1.57 -19.46
CA ALA A 27 -1.69 -2.77 -20.26
C ALA A 27 -2.11 -4.03 -19.45
N PRO A 28 -3.34 -4.10 -18.92
CA PRO A 28 -3.78 -5.18 -18.04
C PRO A 28 -3.76 -6.59 -18.67
N PHE A 29 -3.99 -6.68 -19.97
CA PHE A 29 -4.20 -7.97 -20.66
C PHE A 29 -2.92 -8.78 -20.87
N ILE A 30 -1.75 -8.14 -20.86
CA ILE A 30 -0.46 -8.84 -21.01
C ILE A 30 -0.14 -9.63 -19.73
N PHE A 31 -0.50 -9.08 -18.56
CA PHE A 31 -0.14 -9.66 -17.27
C PHE A 31 -0.89 -10.95 -16.94
N THR A 32 -2.16 -11.07 -17.34
CA THR A 32 -2.92 -12.31 -17.14
C THR A 32 -2.31 -13.49 -17.87
N ARG A 33 -1.85 -13.25 -19.10
CA ARG A 33 -1.10 -14.24 -19.88
C ARG A 33 0.24 -14.55 -19.22
N LEU A 34 0.96 -13.52 -18.78
CA LEU A 34 2.27 -13.68 -18.12
C LEU A 34 2.19 -14.56 -16.86
N LEU A 35 1.22 -14.31 -15.98
CA LEU A 35 1.06 -15.06 -14.73
C LEU A 35 0.71 -16.53 -14.98
N ARG A 36 -0.09 -16.83 -16.02
CA ARG A 36 -0.39 -18.23 -16.41
C ARG A 36 0.86 -19.00 -16.86
N CYS A 37 1.87 -18.29 -17.35
CA CYS A 37 3.14 -18.91 -17.73
C CYS A 37 4.05 -19.19 -16.53
N MET A 38 3.71 -18.80 -15.30
CA MET A 38 4.58 -18.91 -14.11
C MET A 38 3.91 -19.74 -13.00
N PRO A 39 3.77 -21.07 -13.17
CA PRO A 39 3.00 -21.91 -12.25
C PRO A 39 3.59 -22.00 -10.83
N ASN A 40 4.87 -21.68 -10.66
CA ASN A 40 5.58 -21.73 -9.37
C ASN A 40 5.78 -20.34 -8.77
N LEU A 41 5.07 -19.32 -9.25
CA LEU A 41 5.19 -17.97 -8.70
C LEU A 41 4.71 -17.96 -7.25
N GLN A 42 5.57 -17.56 -6.33
CA GLN A 42 5.26 -17.47 -4.89
C GLN A 42 5.17 -16.02 -4.43
N HIS A 43 5.85 -15.09 -5.09
CA HIS A 43 5.85 -13.69 -4.71
C HIS A 43 5.49 -12.79 -5.89
N LEU A 44 4.48 -11.94 -5.72
CA LEU A 44 4.05 -10.97 -6.71
C LEU A 44 4.04 -9.56 -6.11
N THR A 45 4.91 -8.70 -6.62
CA THR A 45 4.87 -7.26 -6.32
C THR A 45 4.22 -6.52 -7.48
N ILE A 46 3.15 -5.79 -7.21
CA ILE A 46 2.47 -4.93 -8.18
C ILE A 46 2.64 -3.49 -7.73
N ASN A 47 3.41 -2.72 -8.51
CA ASN A 47 3.46 -1.28 -8.41
C ASN A 47 2.52 -0.74 -9.47
N SER A 48 1.58 0.13 -9.07
CA SER A 48 0.72 0.75 -10.04
C SER A 48 0.43 2.21 -9.74
N LEU A 49 0.52 3.00 -10.80
CA LEU A 49 0.12 4.39 -10.83
C LEU A 49 -1.23 4.44 -11.53
N ASP A 50 -2.27 4.89 -10.83
CA ASP A 50 -3.60 5.16 -11.40
C ASP A 50 -4.33 3.96 -12.05
N THR A 51 -4.06 2.71 -11.63
CA THR A 51 -4.79 1.57 -12.20
C THR A 51 -6.26 1.57 -11.83
N TYR A 52 -7.10 1.59 -12.87
CA TYR A 52 -8.49 1.18 -12.76
C TYR A 52 -8.59 -0.22 -12.16
N PHE A 53 -9.41 -0.35 -11.11
CA PHE A 53 -9.68 -1.59 -10.37
C PHE A 53 -9.89 -2.84 -11.24
N GLY A 54 -10.56 -2.69 -12.39
CA GLY A 54 -10.82 -3.79 -13.33
C GLY A 54 -9.55 -4.50 -13.80
N ASN A 55 -8.42 -3.79 -13.84
CA ASN A 55 -7.13 -4.32 -14.28
C ASN A 55 -6.57 -5.32 -13.29
N LEU A 56 -6.57 -5.01 -11.98
CA LEU A 56 -6.06 -5.89 -10.94
C LEU A 56 -6.86 -7.19 -10.85
N LYS A 57 -8.20 -7.11 -10.95
CA LYS A 57 -9.07 -8.29 -10.95
C LYS A 57 -8.69 -9.25 -12.08
N ASN A 58 -8.48 -8.71 -13.28
CA ASN A 58 -8.07 -9.52 -14.41
C ASN A 58 -6.72 -10.17 -14.14
N ILE A 59 -5.70 -9.38 -13.76
CA ILE A 59 -4.34 -9.86 -13.44
C ILE A 59 -4.39 -11.06 -12.49
N LEU A 60 -5.12 -10.93 -11.38
CA LEU A 60 -5.14 -11.92 -10.32
C LEU A 60 -6.00 -13.16 -10.65
N ALA A 61 -6.90 -13.08 -11.63
CA ALA A 61 -7.65 -14.25 -12.10
C ALA A 61 -6.77 -15.33 -12.78
N GLY A 62 -5.48 -15.05 -13.00
CA GLY A 62 -4.51 -15.91 -13.68
C GLY A 62 -4.10 -17.20 -12.98
N ARG A 63 -4.56 -17.45 -11.74
CA ARG A 63 -4.26 -18.63 -10.91
C ARG A 63 -2.82 -18.65 -10.41
N VAL A 64 -2.64 -18.25 -9.15
CA VAL A 64 -1.40 -18.45 -8.40
C VAL A 64 -1.80 -18.92 -7.00
N ASP A 65 -1.56 -20.20 -6.75
CA ASP A 65 -1.74 -20.82 -5.44
C ASP A 65 -0.52 -20.44 -4.57
N ASP A 66 -0.71 -20.24 -3.26
CA ASP A 66 0.38 -19.88 -2.32
C ASP A 66 1.16 -18.58 -2.64
N LEU A 67 0.44 -17.54 -3.06
CA LEU A 67 1.03 -16.25 -3.40
C LEU A 67 1.18 -15.33 -2.18
N ASP A 68 2.29 -14.59 -2.14
CA ASP A 68 2.47 -13.39 -1.35
C ASP A 68 2.32 -12.18 -2.26
N ILE A 69 1.36 -11.30 -1.96
CA ILE A 69 1.08 -10.12 -2.78
C ILE A 69 1.52 -8.85 -2.07
N HIS A 70 2.37 -8.07 -2.74
CA HIS A 70 2.78 -6.73 -2.32
C HIS A 70 2.21 -5.73 -3.31
N VAL A 71 1.27 -4.89 -2.90
CA VAL A 71 0.64 -3.89 -3.78
C VAL A 71 1.03 -2.49 -3.35
N HIS A 72 1.66 -1.74 -4.25
CA HIS A 72 1.92 -0.31 -4.12
C HIS A 72 1.03 0.45 -5.11
N ASN A 73 -0.03 1.05 -4.62
CA ASN A 73 -0.94 1.81 -5.47
C ASN A 73 -0.92 3.30 -5.15
N PHE A 74 -0.91 4.11 -6.19
CA PHE A 74 -1.16 5.54 -6.09
C PHE A 74 -2.44 5.88 -6.86
N TYR A 75 -3.43 6.44 -6.17
CA TYR A 75 -4.72 6.81 -6.75
C TYR A 75 -4.93 8.31 -6.77
N ARG A 76 -5.22 8.87 -7.95
CA ARG A 76 -5.81 10.21 -8.10
C ARG A 76 -7.30 10.09 -8.39
N GLY A 77 -8.18 10.65 -7.55
CA GLY A 77 -9.60 10.64 -7.87
C GLY A 77 -10.57 10.95 -6.74
N LYS A 78 -11.84 10.57 -6.93
CA LYS A 78 -12.89 10.67 -5.91
C LYS A 78 -12.95 9.42 -5.03
N PRO A 79 -13.32 9.55 -3.75
CA PRO A 79 -13.31 8.42 -2.81
C PRO A 79 -14.24 7.26 -3.08
N SER A 80 -15.38 7.53 -3.71
CA SER A 80 -16.32 6.49 -4.13
C SER A 80 -15.74 5.50 -5.15
N ILE A 81 -14.61 5.84 -5.79
CA ILE A 81 -13.96 5.01 -6.82
C ILE A 81 -12.84 4.15 -6.20
N TYR A 82 -12.40 4.45 -4.97
CA TYR A 82 -11.24 3.76 -4.39
C TYR A 82 -11.47 2.27 -4.16
N MET A 83 -10.34 1.59 -4.12
CA MET A 83 -10.24 0.18 -3.77
C MET A 83 -10.37 0.05 -2.24
N ASN A 84 -11.52 -0.44 -1.77
CA ASN A 84 -11.82 -0.61 -0.35
C ASN A 84 -11.71 -2.08 0.08
N GLY A 85 -11.89 -2.36 1.38
CA GLY A 85 -11.74 -3.70 1.94
C GLY A 85 -12.71 -4.72 1.33
N SER A 86 -13.97 -4.33 1.07
CA SER A 86 -14.95 -5.22 0.42
C SER A 86 -14.56 -5.62 -1.00
N LYS A 87 -14.02 -4.68 -1.79
CA LYS A 87 -13.53 -4.99 -3.16
C LYS A 87 -12.29 -5.88 -3.12
N TRP A 88 -11.37 -5.65 -2.18
CA TRP A 88 -10.20 -6.51 -2.00
C TRP A 88 -10.61 -7.92 -1.57
N GLU A 89 -11.55 -8.04 -0.64
CA GLU A 89 -12.13 -9.30 -0.22
C GLU A 89 -12.76 -10.06 -1.40
N GLU A 90 -13.58 -9.40 -2.24
CA GLU A 90 -14.15 -10.04 -3.44
C GLU A 90 -13.05 -10.61 -4.34
N ILE A 91 -11.98 -9.86 -4.58
CA ILE A 91 -10.84 -10.34 -5.38
C ILE A 91 -10.18 -11.53 -4.72
N ILE A 92 -9.86 -11.44 -3.43
CA ILE A 92 -9.08 -12.46 -2.74
C ILE A 92 -9.90 -13.76 -2.66
N VAL A 93 -11.15 -13.68 -2.25
CA VAL A 93 -12.04 -14.84 -2.17
C VAL A 93 -12.23 -15.49 -3.55
N LYS A 94 -12.43 -14.69 -4.60
CA LYS A 94 -12.74 -15.21 -5.94
C LYS A 94 -11.52 -15.72 -6.69
N HIS A 95 -10.37 -15.06 -6.56
CA HIS A 95 -9.22 -15.27 -7.43
C HIS A 95 -7.97 -15.77 -6.70
N LEU A 96 -7.89 -15.57 -5.39
CA LEU A 96 -6.73 -15.91 -4.57
C LEU A 96 -7.14 -16.60 -3.24
N PRO A 97 -7.99 -17.64 -3.28
CA PRO A 97 -8.53 -18.23 -2.05
C PRO A 97 -7.43 -18.78 -1.12
N GLN A 98 -6.30 -19.20 -1.70
CA GLN A 98 -5.13 -19.74 -1.00
C GLN A 98 -4.06 -18.68 -0.66
N LEU A 99 -4.36 -17.38 -0.80
CA LEU A 99 -3.42 -16.31 -0.48
C LEU A 99 -2.96 -16.40 0.99
N LYS A 100 -1.65 -16.58 1.21
CA LYS A 100 -1.07 -16.74 2.55
C LYS A 100 -0.81 -15.40 3.21
N THR A 101 -0.18 -14.50 2.47
CA THR A 101 0.09 -13.14 2.94
C THR A 101 -0.42 -12.10 1.94
N PHE A 102 -0.98 -11.03 2.49
CA PHE A 102 -1.42 -9.89 1.74
C PHE A 102 -0.80 -8.64 2.35
N GLN A 103 0.06 -7.99 1.58
CA GLN A 103 0.73 -6.76 1.96
C GLN A 103 0.30 -5.63 1.02
N LEU A 104 -0.38 -4.64 1.58
CA LEU A 104 -0.92 -3.51 0.84
C LEU A 104 -0.27 -2.22 1.34
N LYS A 105 0.14 -1.36 0.41
CA LYS A 105 0.44 0.06 0.63
C LYS A 105 -0.24 0.86 -0.46
N MET A 106 -1.15 1.74 -0.07
CA MET A 106 -1.93 2.56 -0.98
C MET A 106 -1.83 4.02 -0.57
N LYS A 107 -1.34 4.85 -1.47
CA LYS A 107 -1.37 6.31 -1.36
C LYS A 107 -2.56 6.83 -2.16
N ILE A 108 -3.41 7.59 -1.52
CA ILE A 108 -4.65 8.11 -2.09
C ILE A 108 -4.57 9.63 -2.07
N GLN A 109 -4.72 10.26 -3.23
CA GLN A 109 -4.85 11.70 -3.36
C GLN A 109 -6.33 12.11 -3.33
N TYR A 110 -6.70 12.77 -2.25
CA TYR A 110 -8.02 13.24 -1.88
C TYR A 110 -8.19 14.70 -2.28
N TRP A 111 -9.11 14.99 -3.20
CA TRP A 111 -9.36 16.34 -3.72
C TRP A 111 -10.52 17.08 -3.05
N SER A 112 -11.38 16.40 -2.29
CA SER A 112 -12.47 17.06 -1.57
C SER A 112 -11.94 17.72 -0.29
N ARG A 113 -12.46 18.90 0.07
CA ARG A 113 -12.18 19.49 1.40
C ARG A 113 -13.20 19.05 2.44
N ASN A 114 -14.36 18.55 2.00
CA ASN A 114 -15.47 18.21 2.87
C ASN A 114 -15.51 16.70 3.08
N ASN A 115 -15.75 16.26 4.32
CA ASN A 115 -15.98 14.87 4.74
C ASN A 115 -14.80 13.90 4.61
N LYS A 116 -13.55 14.41 4.64
CA LYS A 116 -12.34 13.57 4.62
C LYS A 116 -12.34 12.51 5.72
N GLU A 117 -12.72 12.90 6.93
CA GLU A 117 -12.79 12.01 8.09
C GLU A 117 -13.85 10.91 7.89
N ASP A 118 -15.06 11.25 7.45
CA ASP A 118 -16.13 10.27 7.18
C ASP A 118 -15.74 9.27 6.09
N ASP A 119 -15.03 9.72 5.06
CA ASP A 119 -14.56 8.84 3.99
C ASP A 119 -13.45 7.91 4.47
N ILE A 120 -12.57 8.39 5.36
CA ILE A 120 -11.57 7.57 6.04
C ILE A 120 -12.26 6.53 6.94
N ASP A 121 -13.31 6.92 7.66
CA ASP A 121 -14.08 6.00 8.50
C ASP A 121 -14.75 4.91 7.67
N LYS A 122 -15.37 5.27 6.55
CA LYS A 122 -15.92 4.28 5.61
C LYS A 122 -14.84 3.37 5.05
N LEU A 123 -13.68 3.93 4.69
CA LEU A 123 -12.56 3.16 4.17
C LEU A 123 -12.05 2.16 5.21
N ILE A 124 -11.71 2.60 6.42
CA ILE A 124 -11.24 1.73 7.51
C ILE A 124 -12.30 0.69 7.90
N THR A 125 -13.56 1.10 8.02
CA THR A 125 -14.67 0.19 8.37
C THR A 125 -14.81 -0.94 7.35
N SER A 126 -14.53 -0.68 6.07
CA SER A 126 -14.57 -1.73 5.04
C SER A 126 -13.53 -2.84 5.22
N PHE A 127 -12.47 -2.61 6.00
CA PHE A 127 -11.46 -3.61 6.40
C PHE A 127 -11.72 -4.17 7.82
N GLY A 128 -12.83 -3.79 8.47
CA GLY A 128 -13.15 -4.16 9.84
C GLY A 128 -14.07 -5.38 9.98
N ASN A 129 -14.33 -6.11 8.89
CA ASN A 129 -15.27 -7.23 8.89
C ASN A 129 -14.61 -8.56 9.32
N HIS A 130 -15.41 -9.63 9.37
CA HIS A 130 -14.96 -10.95 9.84
C HIS A 130 -13.81 -11.53 9.01
N PHE A 131 -13.85 -11.37 7.69
CA PHE A 131 -12.82 -11.84 6.76
C PHE A 131 -11.44 -11.25 7.10
N TRP A 132 -11.36 -9.92 7.23
CA TRP A 132 -10.09 -9.24 7.51
C TRP A 132 -9.57 -9.51 8.91
N ILE A 133 -10.45 -9.46 9.92
CA ILE A 133 -10.05 -9.44 11.34
C ILE A 133 -9.89 -10.84 11.93
N ARG A 134 -10.79 -11.78 11.61
CA ARG A 134 -10.81 -13.10 12.24
C ARG A 134 -10.24 -14.20 11.34
N GLU A 135 -10.64 -14.22 10.07
CA GLU A 135 -10.19 -15.28 9.15
C GLU A 135 -8.75 -15.07 8.70
N ARG A 136 -8.42 -13.87 8.21
CA ARG A 136 -7.12 -13.55 7.62
C ARG A 136 -6.14 -12.89 8.59
N GLN A 137 -6.66 -12.22 9.61
CA GLN A 137 -5.87 -11.41 10.56
C GLN A 137 -4.96 -10.38 9.87
N TRP A 138 -5.40 -9.86 8.73
CA TRP A 138 -4.71 -8.80 7.99
C TRP A 138 -5.27 -7.45 8.43
N PHE A 139 -4.68 -6.90 9.49
CA PHE A 139 -5.06 -5.59 10.00
C PHE A 139 -4.56 -4.49 9.05
N VAL A 140 -5.28 -3.38 9.03
CA VAL A 140 -4.97 -2.23 8.17
C VAL A 140 -4.90 -0.98 9.02
N ARG A 141 -3.93 -0.12 8.73
CA ARG A 141 -3.80 1.23 9.27
C ARG A 141 -3.98 2.24 8.15
N CYS A 142 -4.63 3.34 8.48
CA CYS A 142 -4.81 4.50 7.63
C CYS A 142 -4.23 5.71 8.33
N ASP A 143 -3.22 6.31 7.70
CA ASP A 143 -2.55 7.53 8.15
C ASP A 143 -2.92 8.69 7.23
N TRP A 144 -3.26 9.85 7.79
CA TRP A 144 -3.55 11.04 7.00
C TRP A 144 -3.19 12.32 7.75
N ASN A 145 -3.02 13.40 6.98
CA ASN A 145 -2.94 14.75 7.53
C ASN A 145 -4.35 15.35 7.69
N PRO A 146 -4.73 15.87 8.86
CA PRO A 146 -5.99 16.59 9.02
C PRO A 146 -6.00 17.95 8.31
N GLU A 147 -4.83 18.50 7.94
CA GLU A 147 -4.76 19.82 7.28
C GLU A 147 -5.54 19.84 5.96
N PRO A 148 -6.39 20.86 5.72
CA PRO A 148 -7.22 20.95 4.52
C PRO A 148 -6.44 21.00 3.21
N THR A 149 -5.18 21.45 3.26
CA THR A 149 -4.27 21.54 2.10
C THR A 149 -3.64 20.20 1.76
N SER A 150 -3.59 19.26 2.72
CA SER A 150 -2.98 17.97 2.50
C SER A 150 -3.99 16.99 1.90
N SER A 151 -3.69 16.60 0.67
CA SER A 151 -4.53 15.69 -0.09
C SER A 151 -4.22 14.22 0.16
N TYR A 152 -3.19 13.84 0.92
CA TYR A 152 -2.79 12.43 0.96
C TYR A 152 -3.37 11.66 2.14
N ILE A 153 -3.78 10.43 1.84
CA ILE A 153 -4.12 9.36 2.78
C ILE A 153 -3.22 8.17 2.44
N CYS A 154 -2.63 7.54 3.43
CA CYS A 154 -1.80 6.34 3.28
C CYS A 154 -2.48 5.17 4.00
N LEU A 155 -2.90 4.16 3.26
CA LEU A 155 -3.53 2.96 3.79
C LEU A 155 -2.56 1.79 3.62
N TYR A 156 -2.30 1.02 4.67
CA TYR A 156 -1.40 -0.13 4.57
C TYR A 156 -1.73 -1.25 5.58
N THR A 157 -1.33 -2.47 5.25
CA THR A 157 -1.46 -3.64 6.13
C THR A 157 -0.41 -3.62 7.25
N LEU A 158 -0.73 -4.26 8.38
CA LEU A 158 0.15 -4.43 9.54
C LEU A 158 0.59 -5.90 9.72
N PRO A 159 1.83 -6.15 10.19
CA PRO A 159 2.89 -5.17 10.44
C PRO A 159 3.38 -4.52 9.14
N TYR A 160 4.00 -3.34 9.24
CA TYR A 160 4.52 -2.64 8.07
C TYR A 160 5.65 -3.45 7.44
N ALA A 161 5.50 -3.77 6.16
CA ALA A 161 6.40 -4.69 5.47
C ALA A 161 7.17 -4.06 4.29
N PHE A 162 7.01 -2.76 4.10
CA PHE A 162 7.66 -2.03 3.02
C PHE A 162 8.98 -1.43 3.49
N ASP A 163 9.96 -1.39 2.59
CA ASP A 163 11.31 -0.90 2.88
C ASP A 163 11.41 0.63 2.90
N HIS A 164 10.39 1.31 2.39
CA HIS A 164 10.31 2.75 2.30
C HIS A 164 9.12 3.31 3.06
N PHE A 165 9.39 4.24 3.97
CA PHE A 165 8.36 4.99 4.70
C PHE A 165 8.47 6.48 4.35
N ASP A 166 7.36 7.04 3.87
CA ASP A 166 7.28 8.44 3.50
C ASP A 166 6.47 9.19 4.57
N THR A 167 7.10 10.11 5.29
CA THR A 167 6.40 10.95 6.27
C THR A 167 5.91 12.23 5.59
N HIS A 168 4.93 12.14 4.70
CA HIS A 168 4.42 13.32 4.00
C HIS A 168 3.57 14.28 4.88
N THR A 169 3.46 14.06 6.20
CA THR A 169 2.47 14.78 7.02
C THR A 169 2.95 15.10 8.45
N ALA A 170 2.78 16.36 8.87
CA ALA A 170 3.17 16.94 10.18
C ALA A 170 2.27 16.56 11.33
N LEU A 171 1.10 16.09 10.98
CA LEU A 171 0.02 15.82 11.89
C LEU A 171 -0.53 14.51 11.36
N ILE A 172 0.09 13.38 11.75
CA ILE A 172 -0.44 12.08 11.36
C ILE A 172 -1.58 11.77 12.33
N ARG A 173 -2.80 11.86 11.84
CA ARG A 173 -3.88 11.07 12.43
C ARG A 173 -3.79 9.66 11.87
N SER A 174 -4.11 8.69 12.72
CA SER A 174 -4.07 7.28 12.40
C SER A 174 -5.34 6.62 12.91
N LYS A 175 -5.91 5.73 12.08
CA LYS A 175 -6.97 4.79 12.45
C LYS A 175 -6.53 3.39 12.03
N SER A 176 -6.83 2.40 12.84
CA SER A 176 -6.38 1.03 12.62
C SER A 176 -7.51 0.06 12.90
N THR A 177 -7.56 -1.03 12.16
CA THR A 177 -8.43 -2.17 12.47
C THR A 177 -7.80 -3.14 13.47
N SER A 178 -6.53 -2.95 13.83
CA SER A 178 -5.85 -3.75 14.85
C SER A 178 -6.35 -3.40 16.26
N PRO A 179 -6.65 -4.40 17.11
CA PRO A 179 -7.08 -4.17 18.49
C PRO A 179 -5.96 -3.69 19.42
N LYS A 180 -4.69 -3.79 19.00
CA LYS A 180 -3.53 -3.37 19.79
C LYS A 180 -2.96 -2.08 19.23
N GLU A 181 -3.41 -0.94 19.75
CA GLU A 181 -2.98 0.37 19.23
C GLU A 181 -1.47 0.64 19.40
N ASN A 182 -0.83 0.03 20.41
CA ASN A 182 0.56 0.33 20.77
C ASN A 182 1.62 -0.56 20.09
N ASP A 183 1.31 -1.80 19.73
CA ASP A 183 2.32 -2.80 19.31
C ASP A 183 2.85 -2.60 17.88
N TYR A 184 2.18 -1.82 17.03
CA TYR A 184 2.43 -1.79 15.57
C TYR A 184 2.95 -0.45 15.05
N TRP A 185 3.55 0.38 15.89
CA TRP A 185 4.40 1.49 15.43
C TRP A 185 5.86 1.06 15.23
N LEU A 186 6.10 -0.25 15.16
CA LEU A 186 7.37 -0.85 14.78
C LEU A 186 7.44 -0.96 13.25
N TYR A 187 8.47 -0.35 12.69
CA TYR A 187 8.72 -0.29 11.25
C TYR A 187 10.02 -1.03 10.91
N ASP A 188 10.17 -2.27 11.41
CA ASP A 188 11.40 -3.06 11.33
C ASP A 188 11.84 -3.44 9.90
N HIS A 189 10.95 -3.28 8.91
CA HIS A 189 11.28 -3.50 7.50
C HIS A 189 11.76 -2.22 6.80
N VAL A 190 11.54 -1.04 7.40
CA VAL A 190 11.89 0.25 6.79
C VAL A 190 13.39 0.45 6.85
N ARG A 191 13.99 0.52 5.68
CA ARG A 191 15.42 0.82 5.48
C ARG A 191 15.63 2.23 4.96
N ASN A 192 14.64 2.79 4.27
CA ASN A 192 14.66 4.09 3.64
C ASN A 192 13.60 4.97 4.27
N LEU A 193 14.01 5.88 5.15
CA LEU A 193 13.12 6.87 5.75
C LEU A 193 13.29 8.22 5.04
N HIS A 194 12.21 8.76 4.51
CA HIS A 194 12.20 10.11 3.93
C HIS A 194 11.31 11.05 4.75
N TYR A 195 11.93 12.14 5.23
CA TYR A 195 11.33 13.14 6.09
C TYR A 195 11.22 14.49 5.39
N ASP A 196 9.98 14.96 5.21
CA ASP A 196 9.67 16.31 4.72
C ASP A 196 9.57 17.26 5.93
N TYR A 197 10.45 18.26 5.98
CA TYR A 197 10.59 19.17 7.12
C TYR A 197 9.43 20.14 7.31
N SER A 198 8.53 20.33 6.35
CA SER A 198 7.46 21.37 6.42
C SER A 198 6.48 21.25 7.62
N LEU A 199 6.81 20.44 8.62
CA LEU A 199 5.97 19.62 9.44
C LEU A 199 6.46 19.49 10.91
N THR A 200 7.14 20.51 11.45
CA THR A 200 7.96 20.46 12.70
C THR A 200 7.21 20.28 14.04
N ASN A 201 5.93 19.88 14.09
CA ASN A 201 5.17 19.72 15.34
C ASN A 201 4.51 18.34 15.51
N ASN A 202 5.12 17.26 15.00
CA ASN A 202 4.45 15.95 14.96
C ASN A 202 4.69 15.08 16.20
N SER A 203 3.74 15.05 17.13
CA SER A 203 3.74 14.09 18.26
C SER A 203 3.42 12.64 17.84
N ALA A 204 2.94 12.40 16.63
CA ALA A 204 2.61 11.03 16.21
C ALA A 204 3.85 10.23 15.81
N LEU A 205 4.86 10.87 15.22
CA LEU A 205 6.10 10.21 14.80
C LEU A 205 7.00 9.82 15.96
N SER A 206 6.91 10.50 17.11
CA SER A 206 7.63 10.06 18.32
C SER A 206 7.15 8.70 18.85
N ARG A 207 6.05 8.17 18.32
CA ARG A 207 5.57 6.80 18.61
C ARG A 207 6.15 5.77 17.64
N ALA A 208 6.64 6.19 16.48
CA ALA A 208 7.20 5.31 15.47
C ALA A 208 8.63 4.90 15.84
N CYS A 209 8.90 3.60 15.76
CA CYS A 209 10.23 3.03 15.99
C CYS A 209 10.74 2.41 14.69
N PHE A 210 11.94 2.81 14.28
CA PHE A 210 12.57 2.37 13.04
C PHE A 210 13.94 1.74 13.35
N SER A 211 13.95 0.47 13.72
CA SER A 211 15.15 -0.21 14.23
C SER A 211 16.22 -0.54 13.16
N LYS A 212 15.91 -0.39 11.87
CA LYS A 212 16.78 -0.84 10.75
C LYS A 212 16.95 0.21 9.63
N ILE A 213 16.92 1.50 9.96
CA ILE A 213 17.18 2.55 8.97
C ILE A 213 18.62 2.42 8.46
N HIS A 214 18.77 2.31 7.14
CA HIS A 214 20.08 2.38 6.46
C HIS A 214 20.27 3.72 5.75
N TYR A 215 19.17 4.28 5.25
CA TYR A 215 19.16 5.52 4.49
C TYR A 215 18.14 6.47 5.09
N LEU A 216 18.63 7.64 5.51
CA LEU A 216 17.82 8.74 6.04
C LEU A 216 17.92 9.92 5.08
N SER A 217 16.78 10.30 4.49
CA SER A 217 16.65 11.49 3.67
C SER A 217 15.83 12.52 4.44
N ILE A 218 16.39 13.70 4.68
CA ILE A 218 15.72 14.81 5.34
C ILE A 218 15.74 15.99 4.37
N GLU A 219 14.58 16.44 3.94
CA GLU A 219 14.47 17.71 3.23
C GLU A 219 14.46 18.82 4.26
N LEU A 220 15.43 19.75 4.22
CA LEU A 220 15.52 20.88 5.16
C LEU A 220 14.81 22.11 4.59
N PRO A 221 14.31 23.05 5.42
CA PRO A 221 13.70 24.27 4.92
C PRO A 221 14.80 25.14 4.32
N SER A 222 14.47 25.90 3.29
CA SER A 222 15.42 26.87 2.72
C SER A 222 15.73 28.06 3.64
N SER A 223 14.94 28.28 4.71
CA SER A 223 14.98 29.55 5.47
C SER A 223 14.89 29.42 7.00
N GLY A 224 15.23 28.28 7.62
CA GLY A 224 14.97 28.02 9.05
C GLY A 224 16.15 27.53 9.89
N ASN A 225 16.06 27.73 11.21
CA ASN A 225 16.96 27.13 12.20
C ASN A 225 16.75 25.60 12.27
N ILE A 226 17.76 24.83 11.87
CA ILE A 226 17.69 23.37 11.75
C ILE A 226 17.78 22.61 13.09
N TRP A 227 18.27 23.27 14.14
CA TRP A 227 18.65 22.59 15.39
C TRP A 227 17.48 21.96 16.15
N PRO A 228 16.30 22.61 16.31
CA PRO A 228 15.14 21.97 16.93
C PRO A 228 14.73 20.70 16.20
N THR A 229 14.85 20.67 14.88
CA THR A 229 14.46 19.52 14.06
C THR A 229 15.43 18.36 14.19
N LEU A 230 16.73 18.62 14.23
CA LEU A 230 17.71 17.56 14.50
C LEU A 230 17.49 16.90 15.87
N SER A 231 17.05 17.66 16.88
CA SER A 231 16.73 17.10 18.19
C SER A 231 15.56 16.10 18.15
N THR A 232 14.60 16.29 17.22
CA THR A 232 13.51 15.34 17.03
C THR A 232 13.96 14.03 16.43
N PHE A 233 15.14 13.91 15.82
CA PHE A 233 15.62 12.65 15.24
C PHE A 233 16.48 11.81 16.20
N ILE A 234 16.76 12.30 17.41
CA ILE A 234 17.60 11.58 18.37
C ILE A 234 17.02 10.20 18.75
N HIS A 235 15.69 10.04 18.67
CA HIS A 235 15.01 8.77 18.96
C HIS A 235 15.02 7.76 17.79
N LEU A 236 15.59 8.11 16.63
CA LEU A 236 15.73 7.19 15.50
C LEU A 236 16.95 6.25 15.62
N ASN A 237 17.75 6.37 16.69
CA ASN A 237 18.87 5.48 17.03
C ASN A 237 18.48 4.49 18.13
#